data_AF-A0A940QW76-F1
#
_entry.id   AF-A0A940QW76-F1
#
_cell.length_a   1.000
_cell.length_b   1.000
_cell.length_c   1.000
_cell.angle_alpha   90.00
_cell.angle_beta   90.00
_cell.angle_gamma   90.00
#
_symmetry.space_group_name_H-M   'P 1'
#
loop_
_entity.id
_entity.type
_entity.pdbx_description
1 polymer ?
#
loop_
_entity_poly.entity_id
_entity_poly.type
_entity_poly.pdbx_seq_one_letter_code
_entity_poly.pdbx_strand_id
1 'polypeptide(L)'
;ARYSPYVYSIDDPINYYDTDGEIIRDKKGNIVFIPIEDGVMNHGADKEGAKGTFGFIYTNDGTAIMVFKNKSSKKGFDTDCHGQTFTKGKYWINNSEVRKILKGDGYKKIKKSEIKKGDIVIYTDGKDGVEDSRVVVVIDPTTGEIKVYGQGGLEEENYESGIDEAWESDGQEYYRKTQKDRVVDDQSIAAMKKKIQKMVDDEKKKAASEKKKEQEKKKAEEKKKDEEKKKTNSLNT
;
A
#
# COMPACT_ATOMS: atom_id res chain seq x y z
N ALA A 1 -41.75 -34.72 26.67
CA ALA A 1 -41.29 -33.65 25.76
C ALA A 1 -40.65 -34.29 24.54
N ARG A 2 -41.18 -34.04 23.33
CA ARG A 2 -40.61 -34.57 22.08
C ARG A 2 -39.59 -33.55 21.57
N TYR A 3 -38.31 -33.93 21.55
CA TYR A 3 -37.26 -33.16 20.90
C TYR A 3 -37.43 -33.28 19.38
N SER A 4 -37.44 -32.15 18.68
CA SER A 4 -37.44 -32.09 17.22
C SER A 4 -36.02 -32.37 16.70
N PRO A 5 -35.81 -33.31 15.75
CA PRO A 5 -34.49 -33.68 15.24
C PRO A 5 -33.96 -32.73 14.14
N TYR A 6 -34.61 -31.60 13.88
CA TYR A 6 -34.10 -30.60 12.94
C TYR A 6 -33.06 -29.70 13.61
N VAL A 7 -31.92 -30.31 13.98
CA VAL A 7 -30.67 -29.57 14.11
C VAL A 7 -30.32 -29.15 12.68
N TYR A 8 -30.56 -27.88 12.37
CA TYR A 8 -30.01 -27.23 11.19
C TYR A 8 -28.48 -27.39 11.24
N SER A 9 -27.97 -28.42 10.58
CA SER A 9 -26.66 -28.34 9.96
C SER A 9 -26.81 -27.33 8.82
N ILE A 10 -26.71 -26.05 9.18
CA ILE A 10 -26.30 -25.01 8.24
C ILE A 10 -24.91 -25.43 7.79
N ASP A 11 -24.88 -26.15 6.68
CA ASP A 11 -23.87 -26.01 5.63
C ASP A 11 -23.87 -24.52 5.22
N ASP A 12 -23.35 -23.65 6.08
CA ASP A 12 -22.76 -22.41 5.59
C ASP A 12 -21.39 -22.88 5.12
N PRO A 13 -21.16 -23.11 3.81
CA PRO A 13 -19.87 -23.56 3.32
C PRO A 13 -18.89 -22.49 3.75
N ILE A 14 -18.12 -22.73 4.83
CA ILE A 14 -17.32 -21.74 5.58
C ILE A 14 -16.95 -20.63 4.63
N ASN A 15 -17.81 -19.61 4.59
CA ASN A 15 -17.65 -18.50 3.69
C ASN A 15 -16.47 -17.80 4.34
N TYR A 16 -15.28 -18.10 3.85
CA TYR A 16 -14.04 -17.58 4.41
C TYR A 16 -14.04 -16.10 4.06
N TYR A 17 -14.71 -15.33 4.91
CA TYR A 17 -14.53 -13.91 5.01
C TYR A 17 -13.12 -13.76 5.53
N ASP A 18 -12.21 -13.46 4.63
CA ASP A 18 -10.91 -12.95 4.99
C ASP A 18 -11.12 -11.55 5.56
N THR A 19 -11.65 -11.49 6.79
CA THR A 19 -11.81 -10.23 7.56
C THR A 19 -10.48 -9.54 7.78
N ASP A 20 -9.40 -10.26 7.51
CA ASP A 20 -8.06 -9.84 7.80
C ASP A 20 -7.51 -9.08 6.59
N GLY A 21 -7.73 -9.58 5.37
CA GLY A 21 -7.34 -8.90 4.13
C GLY A 21 -5.83 -8.75 3.99
N GLU A 22 -5.03 -9.59 4.68
CA GLU A 22 -3.65 -9.23 4.96
C GLU A 22 -2.61 -9.87 4.03
N ILE A 23 -1.45 -9.25 4.06
CA ILE A 23 -0.26 -9.55 3.29
C ILE A 23 0.49 -10.76 3.92
N ILE A 24 1.46 -11.38 3.21
CA ILE A 24 2.23 -12.56 3.66
C ILE A 24 2.63 -12.48 5.14
N ARG A 25 2.41 -13.59 5.86
CA ARG A 25 2.71 -13.73 7.29
C ARG A 25 3.82 -14.74 7.58
N ASP A 26 4.51 -14.53 8.69
CA ASP A 26 5.35 -15.55 9.31
C ASP A 26 4.48 -16.61 10.03
N LYS A 27 5.12 -17.69 10.50
CA LYS A 27 4.44 -18.76 11.25
C LYS A 27 3.78 -18.31 12.56
N LYS A 28 4.08 -17.11 13.05
CA LYS A 28 3.49 -16.50 14.25
C LYS A 28 2.33 -15.57 13.91
N GLY A 29 1.98 -15.43 12.63
CA GLY A 29 0.92 -14.55 12.16
C GLY A 29 1.34 -13.08 12.04
N ASN A 30 2.62 -12.74 12.10
CA ASN A 30 3.09 -11.38 11.86
C ASN A 30 3.30 -11.13 10.37
N ILE A 31 2.97 -9.93 9.90
CA ILE A 31 3.33 -9.49 8.54
C ILE A 31 4.86 -9.53 8.38
N VAL A 32 5.34 -10.17 7.32
CA VAL A 32 6.77 -10.21 7.00
C VAL A 32 7.23 -8.86 6.47
N PHE A 33 7.91 -8.09 7.32
CA PHE A 33 8.51 -6.81 6.97
C PHE A 33 10.03 -6.92 6.78
N ILE A 34 10.54 -6.40 5.68
CA ILE A 34 11.96 -6.35 5.35
C ILE A 34 12.41 -4.88 5.32
N PRO A 35 13.11 -4.39 6.36
CA PRO A 35 13.57 -3.00 6.40
C PRO A 35 14.65 -2.76 5.34
N ILE A 36 14.68 -1.56 4.77
CA ILE A 36 15.71 -1.11 3.83
C ILE A 36 16.57 -0.04 4.50
N GLU A 37 15.96 1.07 4.88
CA GLU A 37 16.64 2.22 5.45
C GLU A 37 15.71 3.05 6.33
N ASP A 38 16.31 3.76 7.28
CA ASP A 38 15.61 4.76 8.07
C ASP A 38 15.55 6.07 7.29
N GLY A 39 14.45 6.81 7.46
CA GLY A 39 14.22 8.06 6.75
C GLY A 39 13.11 8.90 7.35
N VAL A 40 12.74 9.96 6.64
CA VAL A 40 11.62 10.84 6.99
C VAL A 40 10.55 10.72 5.90
N MET A 41 9.34 10.35 6.29
CA MET A 41 8.17 10.41 5.44
C MET A 41 7.53 11.79 5.58
N ASN A 42 7.40 12.51 4.48
CA ASN A 42 6.71 13.81 4.45
C ASN A 42 5.28 13.62 3.93
N HIS A 43 4.35 14.39 4.46
CA HIS A 43 2.95 14.42 4.01
C HIS A 43 2.53 15.87 3.78
N GLY A 44 1.65 16.15 2.81
CA GLY A 44 1.29 17.53 2.45
C GLY A 44 0.73 18.36 3.62
N ALA A 45 0.09 17.70 4.57
CA ALA A 45 -0.47 18.32 5.77
C ALA A 45 0.52 18.46 6.96
N ASP A 46 1.73 17.87 6.90
CA ASP A 46 2.76 17.98 7.93
C ASP A 46 4.13 18.27 7.29
N LYS A 47 4.66 19.48 7.53
CA LYS A 47 5.91 19.96 6.94
C LYS A 47 7.17 19.31 7.51
N GLU A 48 7.10 18.80 8.73
CA GLU A 48 8.25 18.18 9.40
C GLU A 48 8.37 16.69 9.06
N GLY A 49 7.26 16.07 8.70
CA GLY A 49 7.17 14.64 8.44
C GLY A 49 7.31 13.79 9.70
N ALA A 50 7.45 12.48 9.51
CA ALA A 50 7.69 11.50 10.56
C ALA A 50 8.95 10.69 10.28
N LYS A 51 9.73 10.44 11.33
CA LYS A 51 10.89 9.53 11.29
C LYS A 51 10.42 8.09 11.35
N GLY A 52 10.98 7.23 10.52
CA GLY A 52 10.63 5.82 10.50
C GLY A 52 11.56 5.00 9.62
N THR A 53 11.10 3.80 9.28
CA THR A 53 11.84 2.86 8.42
C THR A 53 11.04 2.58 7.16
N PHE A 54 11.65 2.83 6.01
CA PHE A 54 11.15 2.33 4.74
C PHE A 54 11.51 0.86 4.59
N GLY A 55 10.60 0.07 4.06
CA GLY A 55 10.83 -1.34 3.81
C GLY A 55 9.80 -1.94 2.87
N PHE A 56 9.84 -3.27 2.76
CA PHE A 56 8.90 -4.02 1.95
C PHE A 56 8.11 -5.03 2.78
N ILE A 57 6.86 -5.17 2.42
CA ILE A 57 6.01 -6.34 2.73
C ILE A 57 5.65 -7.06 1.42
N TYR A 58 4.96 -8.20 1.49
CA TYR A 58 4.77 -9.06 0.31
C TYR A 58 3.37 -9.59 0.15
N THR A 59 2.78 -9.41 -1.02
CA THR A 59 1.53 -10.07 -1.38
C THR A 59 1.70 -11.59 -1.53
N ASN A 60 0.60 -12.33 -1.59
CA ASN A 60 0.60 -13.79 -1.74
C ASN A 60 1.45 -14.33 -2.92
N ASP A 61 1.46 -13.63 -4.05
CA ASP A 61 2.29 -13.97 -5.22
C ASP A 61 3.78 -13.62 -5.10
N GLY A 62 4.18 -12.98 -3.99
CA GLY A 62 5.56 -12.55 -3.74
C GLY A 62 5.93 -11.19 -4.36
N THR A 63 4.95 -10.40 -4.81
CA THR A 63 5.16 -9.01 -5.20
C THR A 63 5.52 -8.18 -3.95
N ALA A 64 6.60 -7.41 -4.05
CA ALA A 64 7.06 -6.55 -2.97
C ALA A 64 6.28 -5.22 -2.99
N ILE A 65 5.81 -4.81 -1.82
CA ILE A 65 5.01 -3.60 -1.59
C ILE A 65 5.81 -2.68 -0.67
N MET A 66 6.13 -1.48 -1.16
CA MET A 66 6.89 -0.52 -0.37
C MET A 66 6.00 0.10 0.70
N VAL A 67 6.49 0.10 1.94
CA VAL A 67 5.77 0.65 3.08
C VAL A 67 6.68 1.47 3.98
N PHE A 68 6.07 2.27 4.84
CA PHE A 68 6.77 2.99 5.90
C PHE A 68 6.26 2.55 7.26
N LYS A 69 7.20 2.26 8.15
CA LYS A 69 6.95 1.96 9.56
C LYS A 69 7.34 3.16 10.41
N ASN A 70 6.35 3.81 11.01
CA ASN A 70 6.59 4.94 11.90
C ASN A 70 7.44 4.53 13.11
N LYS A 71 8.38 5.40 13.49
CA LYS A 71 9.17 5.29 14.74
C LYS A 71 9.08 6.58 15.57
N SER A 72 8.32 7.57 15.10
CA SER A 72 8.13 8.83 15.80
C SER A 72 6.95 8.75 16.78
N SER A 73 6.70 9.82 17.52
CA SER A 73 5.51 9.96 18.37
C SER A 73 4.29 10.50 17.63
N LYS A 74 4.39 10.77 16.31
CA LYS A 74 3.30 11.32 15.50
C LYS A 74 2.38 10.20 15.03
N LYS A 75 1.32 9.91 15.80
CA LYS A 75 0.42 8.78 15.56
C LYS A 75 -0.25 8.81 14.19
N GLY A 76 -0.56 9.99 13.68
CA GLY A 76 -1.12 10.15 12.33
C GLY A 76 -0.25 9.57 11.21
N PHE A 77 1.03 9.22 11.46
CA PHE A 77 1.92 8.53 10.51
C PHE A 77 2.05 7.02 10.76
N ASP A 78 1.42 6.46 11.79
CA ASP A 78 1.46 5.02 12.06
C ASP A 78 0.87 4.22 10.90
N THR A 79 -0.18 4.77 10.29
CA THR A 79 -0.87 4.22 9.13
C THR A 79 -1.61 5.33 8.39
N ASP A 80 -1.90 5.08 7.12
CA ASP A 80 -2.91 5.79 6.33
C ASP A 80 -4.13 4.90 6.09
N CYS A 81 -5.04 5.36 5.23
CA CYS A 81 -6.22 4.61 4.80
C CYS A 81 -5.90 3.22 4.22
N HIS A 82 -4.88 3.15 3.38
CA HIS A 82 -4.41 1.94 2.73
C HIS A 82 -3.75 1.00 3.74
N GLY A 83 -2.89 1.55 4.60
CA GLY A 83 -2.30 0.85 5.72
C GLY A 83 -3.32 0.22 6.65
N GLN A 84 -4.38 0.96 6.98
CA GLN A 84 -5.46 0.47 7.82
C GLN A 84 -6.17 -0.70 7.14
N THR A 85 -6.46 -0.54 5.84
CA THR A 85 -7.21 -1.51 5.05
C THR A 85 -6.44 -2.81 4.81
N PHE A 86 -5.16 -2.75 4.45
CA PHE A 86 -4.39 -3.93 4.00
C PHE A 86 -3.44 -4.49 5.06
N THR A 87 -3.16 -3.74 6.14
CA THR A 87 -2.20 -4.16 7.18
C THR A 87 -2.73 -4.02 8.60
N LYS A 88 -4.03 -3.72 8.75
CA LYS A 88 -4.66 -3.45 10.05
C LYS A 88 -3.94 -2.35 10.83
N GLY A 89 -3.51 -1.31 10.12
CA GLY A 89 -2.94 -0.10 10.71
C GLY A 89 -1.49 -0.21 11.15
N LYS A 90 -0.74 -1.22 10.65
CA LYS A 90 0.65 -1.46 11.07
C LYS A 90 1.69 -0.66 10.27
N TYR A 91 1.35 -0.24 9.06
CA TYR A 91 2.26 0.42 8.12
C TYR A 91 1.51 1.42 7.27
N TRP A 92 2.20 2.47 6.83
CA TRP A 92 1.72 3.39 5.80
C TRP A 92 1.97 2.83 4.40
N ILE A 93 0.98 2.91 3.49
CA ILE A 93 1.05 2.37 2.12
C ILE A 93 0.72 3.46 1.10
N ASN A 94 1.69 3.81 0.23
CA ASN A 94 1.42 4.77 -0.84
C ASN A 94 0.33 4.30 -1.83
N ASN A 95 -0.47 5.24 -2.33
CA ASN A 95 -1.55 5.01 -3.29
C ASN A 95 -1.13 4.16 -4.51
N SER A 96 0.10 4.37 -5.02
CA SER A 96 0.64 3.65 -6.18
C SER A 96 0.85 2.15 -5.94
N GLU A 97 0.87 1.71 -4.69
CA GLU A 97 1.06 0.30 -4.32
C GLU A 97 -0.26 -0.47 -4.27
N VAL A 98 -1.41 0.19 -4.11
CA VAL A 98 -2.72 -0.46 -3.91
C VAL A 98 -3.07 -1.40 -5.06
N ARG A 99 -2.86 -0.98 -6.31
CA ARG A 99 -3.14 -1.84 -7.48
C ARG A 99 -2.28 -3.11 -7.48
N LYS A 100 -1.02 -3.02 -7.01
CA LYS A 100 -0.14 -4.19 -6.87
C LYS A 100 -0.64 -5.11 -5.77
N ILE A 101 -1.12 -4.58 -4.66
CA ILE A 101 -1.74 -5.36 -3.58
C ILE A 101 -2.95 -6.12 -4.10
N LEU A 102 -3.91 -5.43 -4.71
CA LEU A 102 -5.13 -6.05 -5.23
C LEU A 102 -4.81 -7.21 -6.18
N LYS A 103 -3.86 -7.00 -7.11
CA LYS A 103 -3.44 -8.03 -8.06
C LYS A 103 -2.69 -9.18 -7.38
N GLY A 104 -1.65 -8.87 -6.63
CA GLY A 104 -0.71 -9.86 -6.09
C GLY A 104 -1.28 -10.68 -4.94
N ASP A 105 -2.31 -10.15 -4.27
CA ASP A 105 -2.91 -10.76 -3.09
C ASP A 105 -4.23 -11.50 -3.38
N GLY A 106 -4.62 -11.56 -4.66
CA GLY A 106 -5.75 -12.37 -5.11
C GLY A 106 -7.12 -11.72 -4.89
N TYR A 107 -7.17 -10.39 -4.87
CA TYR A 107 -8.44 -9.66 -4.89
C TYR A 107 -9.07 -9.74 -6.28
N LYS A 108 -10.40 -9.89 -6.30
CA LYS A 108 -11.22 -9.83 -7.50
C LYS A 108 -12.19 -8.68 -7.40
N LYS A 109 -12.29 -7.91 -8.48
CA LYS A 109 -13.30 -6.87 -8.63
C LYS A 109 -14.69 -7.51 -8.64
N ILE A 110 -15.61 -6.96 -7.86
CA ILE A 110 -17.02 -7.41 -7.74
C ILE A 110 -17.97 -6.24 -8.00
N LYS A 111 -19.26 -6.52 -8.17
CA LYS A 111 -20.30 -5.48 -8.31
C LYS A 111 -20.74 -4.96 -6.95
N LYS A 112 -21.27 -3.72 -6.88
CA LYS A 112 -21.86 -3.14 -5.64
C LYS A 112 -22.92 -4.07 -5.03
N SER A 113 -23.76 -4.67 -5.89
CA SER A 113 -24.81 -5.61 -5.48
C SER A 113 -24.31 -6.93 -4.91
N GLU A 114 -23.01 -7.23 -5.03
CA GLU A 114 -22.39 -8.46 -4.55
C GLU A 114 -21.58 -8.24 -3.26
N ILE A 115 -21.49 -6.99 -2.77
CA ILE A 115 -20.71 -6.62 -1.58
C ILE A 115 -21.18 -7.42 -0.36
N LYS A 116 -20.21 -7.82 0.46
CA LYS A 116 -20.38 -8.45 1.75
C LYS A 116 -19.45 -7.79 2.76
N LYS A 117 -19.75 -7.99 4.06
CA LYS A 117 -18.83 -7.60 5.13
C LYS A 117 -17.45 -8.20 4.91
N GLY A 118 -16.40 -7.39 5.08
CA GLY A 118 -15.00 -7.76 4.84
C GLY A 118 -14.51 -7.48 3.41
N ASP A 119 -15.39 -7.15 2.46
CA ASP A 119 -14.94 -6.66 1.16
C ASP A 119 -14.31 -5.27 1.29
N ILE A 120 -13.53 -4.88 0.29
CA ILE A 120 -12.82 -3.60 0.26
C ILE A 120 -13.49 -2.68 -0.77
N VAL A 121 -13.61 -1.41 -0.40
CA VAL A 121 -13.98 -0.32 -1.29
C VAL A 121 -12.72 0.48 -1.60
N ILE A 122 -12.49 0.75 -2.88
CA ILE A 122 -11.41 1.60 -3.38
C ILE A 122 -12.05 2.83 -4.00
N TYR A 123 -11.67 4.01 -3.51
CA TYR A 123 -12.11 5.29 -4.04
C TYR A 123 -11.06 5.78 -5.04
N THR A 124 -11.52 6.24 -6.20
CA THR A 124 -10.66 6.54 -7.35
C THR A 124 -10.91 7.93 -7.90
N ASP A 125 -9.88 8.55 -8.45
CA ASP A 125 -9.93 9.85 -9.14
C ASP A 125 -10.44 9.77 -10.60
N GLY A 126 -11.04 8.64 -10.99
CA GLY A 126 -11.55 8.41 -12.35
C GLY A 126 -10.48 8.17 -13.43
N LYS A 127 -9.18 8.31 -13.13
CA LYS A 127 -8.04 8.15 -14.06
C LYS A 127 -7.12 6.99 -13.68
N ASP A 128 -7.72 5.91 -13.16
CA ASP A 128 -7.04 4.76 -12.55
C ASP A 128 -6.30 5.05 -11.23
N GLY A 129 -6.24 6.32 -10.81
CA GLY A 129 -5.65 6.74 -9.54
C GLY A 129 -6.48 6.21 -8.37
N VAL A 130 -5.79 5.70 -7.36
CA VAL A 130 -6.39 5.31 -6.09
C VAL A 130 -6.17 6.47 -5.12
N GLU A 131 -7.23 6.89 -4.42
CA GLU A 131 -7.16 7.97 -3.45
C GLU A 131 -7.38 7.47 -2.02
N ASP A 132 -8.33 6.56 -1.84
CA ASP A 132 -8.71 6.02 -0.54
C ASP A 132 -9.06 4.53 -0.65
N SER A 133 -8.99 3.83 0.48
CA SER A 133 -9.48 2.47 0.61
C SER A 133 -10.07 2.24 1.98
N ARG A 134 -11.18 1.49 2.04
CA ARG A 134 -11.89 1.19 3.28
C ARG A 134 -12.40 -0.24 3.29
N VAL A 135 -12.66 -0.78 4.48
CA VAL A 135 -13.24 -2.13 4.67
C VAL A 135 -14.74 -2.02 4.93
N VAL A 136 -15.55 -2.81 4.23
CA VAL A 136 -17.00 -2.91 4.48
C VAL A 136 -17.25 -3.61 5.82
N VAL A 137 -17.93 -2.95 6.75
CA VAL A 137 -18.15 -3.47 8.12
C VAL A 137 -19.61 -3.77 8.44
N VAL A 138 -20.54 -3.08 7.78
CA VAL A 138 -21.99 -3.26 7.99
C VAL A 138 -22.69 -3.27 6.64
N ILE A 139 -23.67 -4.18 6.50
CA ILE A 139 -24.68 -4.18 5.45
C ILE A 139 -26.01 -4.37 6.15
N ASP A 140 -26.83 -3.32 6.19
CA ASP A 140 -28.17 -3.39 6.76
C ASP A 140 -29.08 -4.17 5.80
N PRO A 141 -29.64 -5.33 6.20
CA PRO A 141 -30.47 -6.15 5.32
C PRO A 141 -31.85 -5.55 5.06
N THR A 142 -32.28 -4.56 5.85
CA THR A 142 -33.57 -3.89 5.76
C THR A 142 -33.49 -2.68 4.84
N THR A 143 -32.50 -1.83 5.04
CA THR A 143 -32.35 -0.57 4.30
C THR A 143 -31.42 -0.70 3.09
N GLY A 144 -30.56 -1.73 3.07
CA GLY A 144 -29.48 -1.85 2.11
C GLY A 144 -28.30 -0.90 2.37
N GLU A 145 -28.30 -0.19 3.51
CA GLU A 145 -27.22 0.72 3.89
C GLU A 145 -25.90 -0.05 4.06
N ILE A 146 -24.83 0.47 3.47
CA ILE A 146 -23.49 -0.09 3.56
C ILE A 146 -22.60 0.90 4.31
N LYS A 147 -21.97 0.44 5.40
CA LYS A 147 -20.96 1.21 6.12
C LYS A 147 -19.57 0.64 5.89
N VAL A 148 -18.62 1.54 5.80
CA VAL A 148 -17.19 1.23 5.67
C VAL A 148 -16.42 1.78 6.86
N TYR A 149 -15.27 1.17 7.14
CA TYR A 149 -14.39 1.52 8.24
C TYR A 149 -12.98 1.82 7.72
N GLY A 150 -12.39 2.87 8.28
CA GLY A 150 -10.98 3.22 8.06
C GLY A 150 -10.65 4.61 8.57
N GLN A 151 -9.56 5.17 8.04
CA GLN A 151 -9.00 6.47 8.37
C GLN A 151 -8.77 7.26 7.08
N GLY A 152 -8.81 8.58 7.11
CA GLY A 152 -8.42 9.48 6.02
C GLY A 152 -7.07 10.17 6.30
N GLY A 153 -6.06 9.91 5.47
CA GLY A 153 -4.76 10.61 5.56
C GLY A 153 -4.09 10.47 6.93
N LEU A 154 -3.86 11.61 7.61
CA LEU A 154 -3.16 11.70 8.92
C LEU A 154 -4.09 11.64 10.15
N GLU A 155 -5.38 11.33 9.98
CA GLU A 155 -6.29 11.21 11.12
C GLU A 155 -5.78 10.16 12.13
N GLU A 156 -5.95 10.37 13.44
CA GLU A 156 -5.43 9.42 14.44
C GLU A 156 -6.40 8.30 14.80
N GLU A 157 -7.67 8.47 14.42
CA GLU A 157 -8.76 7.55 14.78
C GLU A 157 -9.46 7.05 13.54
N ASN A 158 -9.79 5.76 13.56
CA ASN A 158 -10.65 5.16 12.56
C ASN A 158 -12.12 5.41 12.89
N TYR A 159 -12.96 5.55 11.87
CA TYR A 159 -14.41 5.69 12.03
C TYR A 159 -15.18 4.85 11.02
N GLU A 160 -16.46 4.68 11.31
CA GLU A 160 -17.44 4.14 10.38
C GLU A 160 -18.16 5.29 9.67
N SER A 161 -18.40 5.14 8.38
CA SER A 161 -19.16 6.09 7.56
C SER A 161 -19.98 5.36 6.50
N GLY A 162 -21.00 6.02 5.95
CA GLY A 162 -21.69 5.52 4.77
C GLY A 162 -20.71 5.36 3.61
N ILE A 163 -20.86 4.30 2.81
CA ILE A 163 -19.95 4.00 1.70
C ILE A 163 -19.77 5.18 0.72
N ASP A 164 -20.83 5.98 0.52
CA ASP A 164 -20.83 7.11 -0.41
C ASP A 164 -20.42 8.45 0.26
N GLU A 165 -20.25 8.46 1.59
CA GLU A 165 -19.86 9.63 2.39
C GLU A 165 -18.41 9.55 2.89
N ALA A 166 -17.79 8.37 2.82
CA ALA A 166 -16.48 8.12 3.40
C ALA A 166 -15.34 8.89 2.73
N TRP A 167 -15.48 9.17 1.42
CA TRP A 167 -14.48 9.89 0.64
C TRP A 167 -15.11 10.52 -0.61
N GLU A 168 -14.79 11.79 -0.88
CA GLU A 168 -15.16 12.47 -2.12
C GLU A 168 -14.27 11.94 -3.25
N SER A 169 -14.87 11.30 -4.26
CA SER A 169 -14.13 10.70 -5.38
C SER A 169 -14.97 10.64 -6.65
N ASP A 170 -14.31 10.49 -7.80
CA ASP A 170 -14.93 10.35 -9.11
C ASP A 170 -15.47 8.93 -9.38
N GLY A 171 -15.07 7.94 -8.57
CA GLY A 171 -15.50 6.57 -8.72
C GLY A 171 -15.19 5.67 -7.53
N GLN A 172 -15.94 4.58 -7.44
CA GLN A 172 -15.74 3.52 -6.45
C GLN A 172 -15.57 2.18 -7.15
N GLU A 173 -14.71 1.35 -6.60
CA GLU A 173 -14.53 -0.03 -7.01
C GLU A 173 -14.58 -0.95 -5.80
N TYR A 174 -15.13 -2.14 -5.99
CA TYR A 174 -15.35 -3.09 -4.91
C TYR A 174 -14.54 -4.34 -5.16
N TYR A 175 -13.85 -4.81 -4.14
CA TYR A 175 -12.94 -5.94 -4.24
C TYR A 175 -13.19 -6.94 -3.13
N ARG A 176 -13.18 -8.22 -3.51
CA ARG A 176 -13.21 -9.35 -2.58
C ARG A 176 -11.91 -10.12 -2.68
N LYS A 177 -11.27 -10.36 -1.54
CA LYS A 177 -10.15 -11.29 -1.49
C LYS A 177 -10.65 -12.72 -1.70
N THR A 178 -10.01 -13.44 -2.61
CA THR A 178 -10.46 -14.81 -2.97
C THR A 178 -9.44 -15.89 -2.63
N GLN A 179 -8.31 -15.49 -2.04
CA GLN A 179 -7.21 -16.37 -1.66
C GLN A 179 -6.85 -16.11 -0.20
N LYS A 180 -6.55 -17.17 0.55
CA LYS A 180 -6.05 -17.03 1.91
C LYS A 180 -4.63 -16.46 1.90
N ASP A 181 -4.30 -15.72 2.96
CA ASP A 181 -2.92 -15.31 3.24
C ASP A 181 -1.97 -16.48 3.19
N ARG A 182 -0.89 -16.28 2.45
CA ARG A 182 0.22 -17.21 2.42
C ARG A 182 1.06 -17.03 3.68
N VAL A 183 1.18 -18.10 4.44
CA VAL A 183 2.13 -18.21 5.55
C VAL A 183 3.45 -18.78 5.01
N VAL A 184 4.57 -18.14 5.35
CA VAL A 184 5.90 -18.55 4.88
C VAL A 184 6.82 -18.93 6.04
N ASP A 185 7.83 -19.75 5.73
CA ASP A 185 8.88 -20.15 6.67
C ASP A 185 10.09 -19.22 6.65
N ASP A 186 11.00 -19.41 7.61
CA ASP A 186 12.19 -18.58 7.78
C ASP A 186 13.13 -18.65 6.56
N GLN A 187 13.18 -19.79 5.86
CA GLN A 187 13.98 -19.95 4.65
C GLN A 187 13.43 -19.09 3.51
N SER A 188 12.12 -19.09 3.32
CA SER A 188 11.43 -18.24 2.35
C SER A 188 11.64 -16.76 2.67
N ILE A 189 11.53 -16.38 3.95
CA ILE A 189 11.81 -15.00 4.42
C ILE A 189 13.26 -14.61 4.12
N ALA A 190 14.23 -15.49 4.38
CA ALA A 190 15.63 -15.24 4.07
C ALA A 190 15.87 -15.06 2.56
N ALA A 191 15.21 -15.86 1.71
CA ALA A 191 15.28 -15.72 0.26
C ALA A 191 14.69 -14.38 -0.22
N MET A 192 13.55 -13.96 0.34
CA MET A 192 12.96 -12.64 0.08
C MET A 192 13.90 -11.50 0.50
N LYS A 193 14.53 -11.58 1.67
CA LYS A 193 15.53 -10.60 2.14
C LYS A 193 16.68 -10.47 1.17
N LYS A 194 17.23 -11.59 0.69
CA LYS A 194 18.31 -11.60 -0.30
C LYS A 194 17.89 -10.97 -1.62
N LYS A 195 16.65 -11.21 -2.07
CA LYS A 195 16.09 -10.61 -3.29
C LYS A 195 15.99 -9.09 -3.18
N ILE A 196 15.47 -8.57 -2.06
CA ILE A 196 15.39 -7.11 -1.82
C ILE A 196 16.76 -6.49 -1.73
N GLN A 197 17.69 -7.08 -0.98
CA GLN A 197 19.04 -6.53 -0.88
C GLN A 197 19.67 -6.38 -2.26
N LYS A 198 19.52 -7.39 -3.12
CA LYS A 198 19.97 -7.32 -4.51
C LYS A 198 19.28 -6.19 -5.29
N MET A 199 17.96 -6.04 -5.18
CA MET A 199 17.21 -4.96 -5.85
C MET A 199 17.71 -3.57 -5.42
N VAL A 200 17.89 -3.37 -4.11
CA VAL A 200 18.41 -2.11 -3.54
C VAL A 200 19.84 -1.84 -4.02
N ASP A 201 20.70 -2.86 -4.04
CA ASP A 201 22.08 -2.72 -4.54
C ASP A 201 22.11 -2.36 -6.02
N ASP A 202 21.23 -2.96 -6.83
CA ASP A 202 21.12 -2.71 -8.26
C ASP A 202 20.57 -1.29 -8.54
N GLU A 203 19.57 -0.82 -7.78
CA GLU A 203 19.06 0.55 -7.86
C GLU A 203 20.12 1.58 -7.45
N LYS A 204 20.88 1.32 -6.37
CA LYS A 204 21.99 2.19 -5.95
C LYS A 204 23.06 2.31 -7.03
N LYS A 205 23.43 1.19 -7.67
CA LYS A 205 24.36 1.19 -8.81
C LYS A 205 23.82 1.98 -9.99
N LYS A 206 22.53 1.82 -10.33
CA LYS A 206 21.87 2.57 -11.40
C LYS A 206 21.88 4.07 -11.11
N ALA A 207 21.46 4.49 -9.92
CA ALA A 207 21.44 5.89 -9.51
C ALA A 207 22.86 6.50 -9.50
N ALA A 208 23.88 5.75 -9.07
CA ALA A 208 25.27 6.20 -9.14
C ALA A 208 25.74 6.38 -10.59
N SER A 209 25.37 5.46 -11.49
CA SER A 209 25.70 5.58 -12.91
C SER A 209 25.00 6.78 -13.56
N GLU A 210 23.74 7.07 -13.21
CA GLU A 210 22.99 8.21 -13.74
C GLU A 210 23.58 9.53 -13.26
N LYS A 211 23.90 9.65 -11.96
CA LYS A 211 24.59 10.82 -11.40
C LYS A 211 25.94 11.08 -12.08
N LYS A 212 26.72 10.02 -12.35
CA LYS A 212 27.99 10.16 -13.07
C LYS A 212 27.80 10.70 -14.48
N LYS A 213 26.82 10.16 -15.23
CA LYS A 213 26.48 10.65 -16.57
C LYS A 213 26.03 12.12 -16.56
N GLU A 214 25.23 12.52 -15.57
CA GLU A 214 24.78 13.90 -15.42
C GLU A 214 25.97 14.85 -15.12
N GLN A 215 26.90 14.45 -14.25
CA GLN A 215 28.11 15.23 -13.97
C GLN A 215 29.01 15.37 -15.20
N GLU A 216 29.21 14.30 -15.97
CA GLU A 216 29.96 14.34 -17.22
C GLU A 216 29.31 15.26 -18.26
N LYS A 217 27.97 15.24 -18.37
CA LYS A 217 27.21 16.15 -19.23
C LYS A 217 27.41 17.62 -18.81
N LYS A 218 27.28 17.94 -17.52
CA LYS A 218 27.49 19.31 -17.00
C LYS A 218 28.91 19.81 -17.28
N LYS A 219 29.94 18.99 -17.05
CA LYS A 219 31.34 19.33 -17.37
C LYS A 219 31.55 19.58 -18.87
N ALA A 220 30.91 18.79 -19.73
CA ALA A 220 31.00 18.99 -21.18
C ALA A 220 30.31 20.30 -21.62
N GLU A 221 29.17 20.66 -21.02
CA GLU A 221 28.47 21.92 -21.29
C GLU A 221 29.27 23.14 -20.79
N GLU A 222 29.89 23.06 -19.61
CA GLU A 222 30.78 24.11 -19.09
C GLU A 222 32.00 24.31 -20.00
N LYS A 223 32.65 23.23 -20.41
CA LYS A 223 33.79 23.30 -21.34
C LYS A 223 33.41 23.95 -22.67
N LYS A 224 32.24 23.63 -23.23
CA LYS A 224 31.73 24.27 -24.45
C LYS A 224 31.51 25.78 -24.27
N LYS A 225 30.90 26.19 -23.16
CA LYS A 225 30.69 27.61 -22.83
C LYS A 225 32.01 28.37 -22.68
N ASP A 226 33.02 27.74 -22.07
CA ASP A 226 34.33 28.36 -21.93
C ASP A 226 35.07 28.49 -23.27
N GLU A 227 34.94 27.50 -24.15
CA GLU A 227 35.47 27.57 -25.52
C GLU A 227 34.78 28.65 -26.36
N GLU A 228 33.45 28.80 -26.25
CA GLU A 228 32.68 29.86 -26.89
C GLU A 228 33.10 31.26 -26.38
N LYS A 229 33.22 31.44 -25.07
CA LYS A 229 33.71 32.70 -24.47
C LYS A 229 35.11 33.07 -24.97
N LYS A 230 36.02 32.09 -25.05
CA LYS A 230 37.38 32.31 -25.58
C LYS A 230 37.35 32.77 -27.03
N LYS A 231 36.51 32.17 -27.88
CA LYS A 231 36.34 32.56 -29.28
C LYS A 231 35.78 33.99 -29.42
N THR A 232 34.77 34.34 -28.63
CA THR A 232 34.19 35.70 -28.65
C THR A 232 35.21 36.76 -28.23
N ASN A 233 36.03 36.48 -27.21
CA ASN A 233 37.07 37.42 -26.78
C ASN A 233 38.15 37.63 -27.83
N SER A 234 38.53 36.59 -28.60
CA SER A 234 39.54 36.72 -29.66
C SER A 234 39.07 37.50 -30.90
N LEU A 235 37.75 37.67 -31.09
CA LEU A 235 37.20 38.45 -32.20
C LEU A 235 37.13 39.96 -31.89
N ASN A 236 37.24 40.34 -30.61
CA ASN A 236 37.14 41.73 -30.15
C ASN A 236 38.51 42.40 -29.92
N THR A 237 39.61 41.68 -30.19
CA THR A 237 41.00 42.16 -30.13
C THR A 237 41.58 42.23 -31.53
#